data_AF-A0A8E8EZ55-F1
#
_entry.id   AF-A0A8E8EZ55-F1
#
_cell.length_a   1.000
_cell.length_b   1.000
_cell.length_c   1.000
_cell.angle_alpha   90.00
_cell.angle_beta   90.00
_cell.angle_gamma   90.00
#
_symmetry.space_group_name_H-M   'P 1'
#
loop_
_entity.id
_entity.type
_entity.pdbx_description
1 polymer ?
#
loop_
_entity_poly.entity_id
_entity_poly.type
_entity_poly.pdbx_seq_one_letter_code
_entity_poly.pdbx_strand_id
1 'polypeptide(L)' 'MFDSLSDPMRSLLSRLAFLVAGVLVGATLNALDVGGLLAVPLAAVGFVVVGELYLFATGGDRL' A
#
# COMPACT_ATOMS: atom_id res chain seq x y z
N MET A 1 19.55 0.43 -4.05
CA MET A 1 19.58 1.91 -4.22
C MET A 1 18.68 2.60 -3.18
N PHE A 2 17.52 2.02 -2.86
CA PHE A 2 16.67 2.47 -1.74
C PHE A 2 17.24 2.16 -0.33
N ASP A 3 18.31 1.38 -0.22
CA ASP A 3 19.04 1.09 1.04
C ASP A 3 19.85 2.27 1.57
N SER A 4 20.08 3.30 0.75
CA SER A 4 20.80 4.53 1.14
C SER A 4 19.86 5.62 1.69
N LEU A 5 18.55 5.35 1.75
CA LEU A 5 17.55 6.28 2.23
C LEU A 5 17.39 6.16 3.74
N SER A 6 17.21 7.31 4.41
CA SER A 6 16.92 7.36 5.83
C SER A 6 15.65 6.57 6.16
N ASP A 7 15.64 5.92 7.33
CA ASP A 7 14.53 5.09 7.82
C ASP A 7 13.13 5.72 7.64
N PRO A 8 12.91 7.02 7.95
CA PRO A 8 11.61 7.66 7.69
C PRO A 8 11.23 7.72 6.21
N MET A 9 12.18 7.95 5.31
CA MET A 9 11.92 7.98 3.87
C MET A 9 11.60 6.57 3.33
N ARG A 10 12.25 5.55 3.90
CA ARG A 10 12.03 4.14 3.55
C ARG A 10 10.64 3.65 3.97
N SER A 11 10.18 4.08 5.15
CA SER A 11 8.81 3.85 5.61
C SER A 11 7.79 4.50 4.67
N LEU A 12 8.00 5.77 4.31
CA LEU A 12 7.10 6.51 3.42
C LEU A 12 7.03 5.90 2.01
N LEU A 13 8.18 5.46 1.47
CA LEU A 13 8.25 4.74 0.20
C LEU A 13 7.50 3.41 0.26
N SER A 14 7.61 2.67 1.37
CA SER A 14 6.91 1.40 1.56
C SER A 14 5.39 1.61 1.58
N ARG A 15 4.92 2.60 2.33
CA ARG A 15 3.49 2.99 2.37
C ARG A 15 2.98 3.39 1.00
N LEU A 16 3.77 4.16 0.24
CA LEU A 16 3.46 4.52 -1.14
C LEU A 16 3.38 3.30 -2.06
N ALA A 17 4.29 2.33 -1.92
CA ALA A 17 4.27 1.11 -2.71
C ALA A 17 2.99 0.29 -2.46
N PHE A 18 2.57 0.16 -1.20
CA PHE A 18 1.30 -0.48 -0.86
C PHE A 18 0.10 0.28 -1.41
N LEU A 19 0.09 1.61 -1.34
CA LEU A 19 -0.97 2.44 -1.94
C LEU A 19 -1.07 2.20 -3.46
N VAL A 20 0.06 2.28 -4.17
CA VAL A 20 0.11 2.07 -5.62
C VAL A 20 -0.35 0.66 -5.99
N ALA A 21 0.07 -0.35 -5.24
CA ALA A 21 -0.37 -1.73 -5.43
C ALA A 21 -1.90 -1.86 -5.22
N GLY A 22 -2.45 -1.24 -4.17
CA GLY A 22 -3.88 -1.23 -3.90
C GLY A 22 -4.69 -0.57 -5.01
N VAL A 23 -4.23 0.56 -5.53
CA VAL A 23 -4.87 1.25 -6.67
C VAL A 23 -4.81 0.41 -7.94
N LEU A 24 -3.68 -0.23 -8.24
CA LEU A 24 -3.52 -1.11 -9.41
C LEU A 24 -4.46 -2.34 -9.33
N VAL A 25 -4.52 -2.99 -8.17
CA VAL A 25 -5.44 -4.10 -7.93
C VAL A 25 -6.89 -3.64 -8.06
N GLY A 26 -7.24 -2.52 -7.42
CA GLY A 26 -8.56 -1.93 -7.51
C GLY A 26 -8.97 -1.56 -8.93
N ALA A 27 -8.06 -0.98 -9.72
CA ALA A 27 -8.30 -0.66 -11.12
C ALA A 27 -8.52 -1.92 -11.97
N THR A 28 -7.76 -2.99 -11.69
CA THR A 28 -7.93 -4.29 -12.37
C THR A 28 -9.28 -4.92 -12.04
N LEU A 29 -9.69 -4.90 -10.76
CA LEU A 29 -11.01 -5.38 -10.33
C LEU A 29 -12.15 -4.58 -10.98
N ASN A 30 -12.02 -3.25 -11.01
CA ASN A 30 -12.98 -2.39 -11.68
C ASN A 30 -13.06 -2.66 -13.20
N ALA A 31 -11.92 -2.93 -13.86
CA ALA A 31 -11.90 -3.30 -15.27
C ALA A 31 -12.56 -4.66 -15.56
N LEU A 32 -12.57 -5.56 -14.57
CA LEU A 32 -13.26 -6.85 -14.61
C LEU A 32 -14.74 -6.75 -14.19
N ASP A 33 -15.26 -5.54 -13.96
CA ASP A 33 -16.61 -5.26 -13.45
C ASP A 33 -16.90 -5.91 -12.07
N VAL A 34 -15.84 -6.15 -11.28
CA VAL A 34 -15.92 -6.72 -9.94
C VAL A 34 -15.92 -5.59 -8.91
N GLY A 35 -17.01 -5.46 -8.14
CA GLY A 35 -17.12 -4.50 -7.04
C GLY A 35 -17.44 -3.06 -7.45
N GLY A 36 -17.61 -2.80 -8.76
CA GLY A 36 -18.06 -1.52 -9.31
C GLY A 36 -17.20 -0.32 -8.89
N LEU A 37 -17.83 0.84 -8.82
CA LEU A 37 -17.17 2.13 -8.61
C LEU A 37 -16.39 2.23 -7.28
N LEU A 38 -16.72 1.37 -6.30
CA LEU A 38 -16.05 1.33 -5.00
C LEU A 38 -14.86 0.36 -4.95
N ALA A 39 -14.64 -0.46 -5.98
CA ALA A 39 -13.55 -1.44 -5.99
C ALA A 39 -12.17 -0.78 -5.83
N VAL A 40 -11.95 0.35 -6.51
CA VAL A 40 -10.69 1.10 -6.44
C VAL A 40 -10.41 1.68 -5.06
N PRO A 41 -11.31 2.50 -4.45
CA PRO A 41 -11.06 3.06 -3.12
C PRO A 41 -10.98 1.98 -2.04
N LEU A 42 -11.78 0.91 -2.12
CA LEU A 42 -11.74 -0.19 -1.15
C LEU A 42 -10.42 -0.97 -1.23
N ALA A 43 -9.96 -1.30 -2.43
CA ALA A 43 -8.68 -1.98 -2.62
C ALA A 43 -7.51 -1.11 -2.14
N ALA A 44 -7.52 0.20 -2.44
CA ALA A 44 -6.50 1.14 -1.98
C ALA A 44 -6.44 1.19 -0.45
N VAL A 45 -7.57 1.36 0.23
CA VAL A 45 -7.63 1.40 1.70
C VAL A 45 -7.17 0.07 2.30
N GLY A 46 -7.67 -1.06 1.76
CA GLY A 46 -7.29 -2.39 2.24
C GLY A 46 -5.78 -2.65 2.14
N PHE A 47 -5.16 -2.28 1.02
CA PHE A 47 -3.72 -2.45 0.82
C PHE A 47 -2.89 -1.54 1.72
N VAL A 48 -3.32 -0.30 1.97
CA VAL A 48 -2.65 0.60 2.92
C VAL A 48 -2.70 0.00 4.33
N VAL A 49 -3.86 -0.47 4.78
CA VAL A 49 -4.00 -1.11 6.10
C VAL A 49 -3.10 -2.34 6.23
N VAL A 50 -3.04 -3.18 5.21
CA VAL A 50 -2.14 -4.34 5.17
C VAL A 50 -0.67 -3.90 5.19
N GLY A 51 -0.32 -2.83 4.45
CA GLY A 51 1.03 -2.28 4.43
C GLY A 51 1.48 -1.72 5.77
N GLU A 52 0.59 -1.02 6.48
CA GLU A 52 0.85 -0.55 7.85
C GLU A 52 1.03 -1.73 8.82
N LEU A 53 0.17 -2.75 8.76
CA LEU A 53 0.31 -3.96 9.58
C LEU A 53 1.64 -4.69 9.30
N TYR A 54 2.05 -4.75 8.03
CA TYR A 54 3.33 -5.33 7.63
C TYR A 54 4.53 -4.55 8.18
N LEU A 55 4.51 -3.22 8.07
CA LEU A 55 5.57 -2.36 8.61
C LEU A 55 5.65 -2.44 10.14
N PHE A 56 4.50 -2.48 10.80
CA PHE A 56 4.42 -2.68 12.25
C PHE A 56 5.02 -4.03 12.66
N ALA A 57 4.64 -5.11 11.98
CA ALA A 57 5.14 -6.46 12.28
C ALA A 57 6.64 -6.63 12.00
N THR A 58 7.16 -5.93 10.98
CA THR A 58 8.57 -5.99 10.58
C THR A 58 9.47 -5.00 11.35
N GLY A 59 8.91 -4.24 12.30
CA GLY A 59 9.67 -3.36 13.17
C GLY A 59 10.10 -2.04 12.53
N GLY A 60 9.39 -1.58 11.50
CA GLY A 60 9.57 -0.25 10.91
C GLY A 60 9.21 0.90 11.87
N ASP A 61 8.51 0.59 12.97
CA ASP A 61 8.11 1.52 14.03
C ASP A 61 9.05 1.51 15.25
N ARG A 62 10.34 1.23 15.07
CA ARG A 62 11.36 1.55 16.08
C ARG A 62 11.84 2.99 15.87
N LEU A 63 10.96 3.94 16.15
CA LEU A 63 11.30 5.34 16.44
C LEU A 63 11.66 5.48 17.91
#